data_AF-A0AA41MC31-F1
#
_entry.id   AF-A0AA41MC31-F1
#
_cell.length_a   1.000
_cell.length_b   1.000
_cell.length_c   1.000
_cell.angle_alpha   90.00
_cell.angle_beta   90.00
_cell.angle_gamma   90.00
#
_symmetry.space_group_name_H-M   'P 1'
#
loop_
_entity.id
_entity.type
_entity.pdbx_description
1 polymer ?
#
loop_
_entity_poly.entity_id
_entity_poly.type
_entity_poly.pdbx_seq_one_letter_code
_entity_poly.pdbx_strand_id
1 'polypeptide(L)'
;MHYTLDENYFRGYEWWLMEEAKKRNPNIILIGLPWSFPGWLGNGFNWPYVNLELTAYYIVSWILGAKRYHDLDIDYIGVLRRMLDSQDLQRVKIIASDNLWEPISTSLLLDSALWKVVDVIGAHYPGTHTVQIAKLTEKKLWSSEDFSTLNSDVGAGCWGRILNQNYINGYMTSTIAWNLVSSYYEQLPYGRCGLMTAQEPWSGHYVVDSPIWVSAHTTQFTQPGWYYLKTVGHLKKGGSYVALTDGLGNLTIIVETMLLDTGGRFTLDLREDELFTLTTLTTGRKGSHPLPPKSQSFPLTYKDDFNVDYPFFSEAPNFADQTGVFEYYMNVEDPGEHRYTLRQVLNQRPITWASDSSNTISIIGDYQWSDMKIQCDVYIETLDRGGVFIAGRINKGGILVRSARGVFFWIFANGSYRVTGDLAGWITYTAGSVEVTAKMWYTLTLKIKGSFSSGMLNGKPLWTNVRVNYPKNGWAAIGTHSFGFAQFDNFHVEATSS
;
A
#
# COMPACT_ATOMS: atom_id res chain seq x y z
N MET A 1 -1.10 16.73 -1.06
CA MET A 1 -1.14 17.91 -0.17
C MET A 1 -0.45 17.57 1.14
N HIS A 2 0.78 18.04 1.35
CA HIS A 2 1.58 17.81 2.56
C HIS A 2 1.33 18.87 3.64
N TYR A 3 1.00 20.11 3.23
CA TYR A 3 0.81 21.27 4.12
C TYR A 3 -0.46 22.04 3.73
N THR A 4 -0.90 22.97 4.59
CA THR A 4 -2.18 23.72 4.47
C THR A 4 -2.40 24.46 3.14
N LEU A 5 -1.34 24.78 2.40
CA LEU A 5 -1.40 25.51 1.13
C LEU A 5 -0.70 24.76 -0.02
N ASP A 6 -0.32 23.50 0.20
CA ASP A 6 0.34 22.68 -0.81
C ASP A 6 -0.69 21.82 -1.54
N GLU A 7 -0.83 22.03 -2.85
CA GLU A 7 -1.60 21.18 -3.74
C GLU A 7 -0.72 20.62 -4.85
N ASN A 8 -0.63 19.29 -4.90
CA ASN A 8 0.04 18.56 -5.95
C ASN A 8 -0.73 17.26 -6.19
N TYR A 9 -1.20 17.07 -7.42
CA TYR A 9 -2.01 15.94 -7.86
C TYR A 9 -1.21 14.96 -8.72
N PHE A 10 0.13 15.04 -8.70
CA PHE A 10 1.02 14.19 -9.49
C PHE A 10 1.96 13.34 -8.61
N ARG A 11 1.75 13.34 -7.29
CA ARG A 11 2.52 12.50 -6.35
C ARG A 11 2.00 11.07 -6.32
N GLY A 12 2.92 10.14 -6.04
CA GLY A 12 2.63 8.72 -5.94
C GLY A 12 2.30 8.08 -7.28
N TYR A 13 1.63 6.94 -7.24
CA TYR A 13 1.39 6.09 -8.42
C TYR A 13 -0.10 5.79 -8.66
N GLU A 14 -1.01 6.19 -7.76
CA GLU A 14 -2.44 5.84 -7.87
C GLU A 14 -3.13 6.55 -9.04
N TRP A 15 -2.71 7.78 -9.37
CA TRP A 15 -3.20 8.49 -10.56
C TRP A 15 -2.88 7.71 -11.84
N TRP A 16 -1.62 7.34 -12.00
CA TRP A 16 -1.14 6.52 -13.10
C TRP A 16 -1.88 5.18 -13.16
N LEU A 17 -2.07 4.52 -12.02
CA LEU A 17 -2.75 3.22 -11.97
C LEU A 17 -4.22 3.33 -12.43
N MET A 18 -4.93 4.36 -11.97
CA MET A 18 -6.31 4.61 -12.38
C MET A 18 -6.41 4.96 -13.87
N GLU A 19 -5.48 5.76 -14.41
CA GLU A 19 -5.40 6.05 -15.84
C GLU A 19 -5.15 4.78 -16.66
N GLU A 20 -4.18 3.95 -16.27
CA GLU A 20 -3.87 2.69 -16.96
C GLU A 20 -5.04 1.70 -16.91
N ALA A 21 -5.80 1.69 -15.81
CA ALA A 21 -7.01 0.90 -15.67
C ALA A 21 -8.13 1.43 -16.59
N LYS A 22 -8.39 2.74 -16.61
CA LYS A 22 -9.40 3.38 -17.49
C LYS A 22 -9.06 3.23 -18.97
N LYS A 23 -7.78 3.30 -19.35
CA LYS A 23 -7.32 3.02 -20.73
C LYS A 23 -7.69 1.62 -21.21
N ARG A 24 -7.67 0.63 -20.31
CA ARG A 24 -7.99 -0.78 -20.61
C ARG A 24 -9.47 -1.10 -20.46
N ASN A 25 -10.14 -0.48 -19.49
CA ASN A 25 -11.57 -0.60 -19.25
C ASN A 25 -12.16 0.78 -18.89
N PRO A 26 -12.71 1.52 -19.87
CA PRO A 26 -13.32 2.82 -19.63
C PRO A 26 -14.48 2.79 -18.61
N ASN A 27 -15.12 1.62 -18.46
CA ASN A 27 -16.25 1.40 -17.56
C ASN A 27 -15.82 0.90 -16.16
N ILE A 28 -14.51 0.83 -15.85
CA ILE A 28 -14.07 0.45 -14.51
C ILE A 28 -14.59 1.45 -13.48
N ILE A 29 -15.03 0.95 -12.32
CA ILE A 29 -15.51 1.77 -11.20
C ILE A 29 -14.29 2.21 -10.38
N LEU A 30 -14.18 3.51 -10.08
CA LEU A 30 -13.10 4.08 -9.28
C LEU A 30 -13.59 4.46 -7.87
N ILE A 31 -12.87 4.01 -6.84
CA ILE A 31 -13.21 4.21 -5.43
C ILE A 31 -12.02 4.86 -4.72
N GLY A 32 -12.26 5.93 -3.96
CA GLY A 32 -11.26 6.53 -3.06
C GLY A 32 -11.60 6.27 -1.59
N LEU A 33 -10.59 6.07 -0.75
CA LEU A 33 -10.72 5.96 0.70
C LEU A 33 -9.43 6.49 1.37
N PRO A 34 -9.48 7.35 2.38
CA PRO A 34 -8.30 7.75 3.15
C PRO A 34 -8.01 6.79 4.31
N TRP A 35 -6.75 6.34 4.45
CA TRP A 35 -6.29 5.59 5.64
C TRP A 35 -5.72 6.54 6.70
N SER A 36 -4.85 7.46 6.28
CA SER A 36 -4.23 8.49 7.12
C SER A 36 -4.51 9.88 6.56
N PHE A 37 -4.20 10.92 7.36
CA PHE A 37 -4.36 12.31 6.95
C PHE A 37 -3.11 13.12 7.27
N PRO A 38 -2.76 14.16 6.49
CA PRO A 38 -1.73 15.11 6.89
C PRO A 38 -2.01 15.73 8.28
N GLY A 39 -0.97 15.88 9.10
CA GLY A 39 -1.11 16.31 10.50
C GLY A 39 -1.79 17.68 10.68
N TRP A 40 -1.71 18.56 9.68
CA TRP A 40 -2.21 19.93 9.76
C TRP A 40 -3.75 19.97 9.78
N LEU A 41 -4.41 18.93 9.25
CA LEU A 41 -5.86 18.79 9.31
C LEU A 41 -6.37 18.58 10.74
N GLY A 42 -5.53 18.05 11.62
CA GLY A 42 -5.89 17.75 13.01
C GLY A 42 -5.80 18.95 13.95
N ASN A 43 -5.29 20.10 13.48
CA ASN A 43 -5.14 21.33 14.26
C ASN A 43 -4.53 21.11 15.66
N GLY A 44 -3.46 20.31 15.73
CA GLY A 44 -2.77 19.95 16.98
C GLY A 44 -3.22 18.63 17.63
N PHE A 45 -4.28 17.98 17.12
CA PHE A 45 -4.74 16.67 17.57
C PHE A 45 -4.48 15.58 16.53
N ASN A 46 -4.33 14.34 16.99
CA ASN A 46 -4.27 13.16 16.13
C ASN A 46 -5.69 12.67 15.77
N TRP A 47 -6.53 13.55 15.21
CA TRP A 47 -7.94 13.25 14.93
C TRP A 47 -8.48 14.03 13.71
N PRO A 48 -9.05 13.37 12.69
CA PRO A 48 -9.42 14.03 11.44
C PRO A 48 -10.76 14.78 11.54
N TYR A 49 -11.55 14.58 12.60
CA TYR A 49 -12.86 15.21 12.75
C TYR A 49 -12.86 16.45 13.65
N VAL A 50 -11.69 17.04 13.90
CA VAL A 50 -11.58 18.32 14.63
C VAL A 50 -12.25 19.45 13.86
N ASN A 51 -12.06 19.50 12.54
CA ASN A 51 -12.77 20.40 11.64
C ASN A 51 -13.33 19.59 10.46
N LEU A 52 -14.62 19.29 10.52
CA LEU A 52 -15.31 18.47 9.52
C LEU A 52 -15.27 19.10 8.12
N GLU A 53 -15.39 20.42 8.02
CA GLU A 53 -15.38 21.12 6.74
C GLU A 53 -13.99 21.09 6.11
N LEU A 54 -12.94 21.27 6.91
CA LEU A 54 -11.56 21.23 6.43
C LEU A 54 -11.17 19.84 5.92
N THR A 55 -11.52 18.78 6.67
CA THR A 55 -11.25 17.40 6.24
C THR A 55 -12.08 17.02 5.03
N ALA A 56 -13.35 17.45 4.95
CA ALA A 56 -14.17 17.25 3.77
C ALA A 56 -13.61 18.02 2.56
N TYR A 57 -13.14 19.25 2.74
CA TYR A 57 -12.48 20.04 1.69
C TYR A 57 -11.24 19.32 1.15
N TYR A 58 -10.40 18.78 2.05
CA TYR A 58 -9.23 17.98 1.64
C TYR A 58 -9.61 16.78 0.77
N ILE A 59 -10.60 15.99 1.19
CA ILE A 59 -11.04 14.82 0.42
C ILE A 59 -11.67 15.23 -0.92
N VAL A 60 -12.50 16.28 -0.93
CA VAL A 60 -13.15 16.75 -2.16
C VAL A 60 -12.14 17.36 -3.13
N SER A 61 -11.10 18.03 -2.64
CA SER A 61 -10.01 18.55 -3.48
C SER A 61 -9.30 17.43 -4.22
N TRP A 62 -9.10 16.26 -3.59
CA TRP A 62 -8.57 15.07 -4.27
C TRP A 62 -9.48 14.60 -5.42
N ILE A 63 -10.79 14.56 -5.22
CA ILE A 63 -11.75 14.18 -6.28
C ILE A 63 -11.71 15.18 -7.45
N LEU A 64 -11.72 16.48 -7.14
CA LEU A 64 -11.63 17.53 -8.16
C LEU A 64 -10.30 17.47 -8.92
N GLY A 65 -9.21 17.18 -8.21
CA GLY A 65 -7.90 16.96 -8.80
C GLY A 65 -7.87 15.77 -9.76
N ALA A 66 -8.49 14.66 -9.38
CA ALA A 66 -8.64 13.48 -10.24
C ALA A 66 -9.26 13.85 -11.60
N LYS A 67 -10.37 14.60 -11.59
CA LYS A 67 -11.04 15.02 -12.82
C LYS A 67 -10.22 16.05 -13.60
N ARG A 68 -9.72 17.09 -12.91
CA ARG A 68 -9.06 18.23 -13.54
C ARG A 68 -7.73 17.89 -14.21
N TYR A 69 -6.93 17.04 -13.57
CA TYR A 69 -5.55 16.76 -14.01
C TYR A 69 -5.39 15.43 -14.74
N HIS A 70 -6.31 14.48 -14.53
CA HIS A 70 -6.20 13.12 -15.06
C HIS A 70 -7.43 12.66 -15.85
N ASP A 71 -8.45 13.51 -15.99
CA ASP A 71 -9.76 13.15 -16.58
C ASP A 71 -10.41 11.93 -15.91
N LEU A 72 -10.18 11.75 -14.60
CA LEU A 72 -10.69 10.63 -13.85
C LEU A 72 -11.97 10.98 -13.10
N ASP A 73 -13.01 10.20 -13.37
CA ASP A 73 -14.31 10.30 -12.75
C ASP A 73 -14.40 9.33 -11.57
N ILE A 74 -14.21 9.82 -10.33
CA ILE A 74 -14.35 9.02 -9.10
C ILE A 74 -15.82 8.68 -8.84
N ASP A 75 -16.14 7.41 -8.59
CA ASP A 75 -17.52 6.93 -8.45
C ASP A 75 -17.96 6.82 -6.99
N TYR A 76 -17.06 6.42 -6.09
CA TYR A 76 -17.34 6.24 -4.66
C TYR A 76 -16.25 6.86 -3.77
N ILE A 77 -16.65 7.36 -2.61
CA ILE A 77 -15.76 7.94 -1.59
C ILE A 77 -16.31 7.72 -0.17
N GLY A 78 -15.44 7.66 0.84
CA GLY A 78 -15.82 7.84 2.24
C GLY A 78 -15.72 9.30 2.69
N VAL A 79 -16.79 10.11 2.57
CA VAL A 79 -16.81 11.55 2.97
C VAL A 79 -18.21 12.09 3.31
N LEU A 80 -18.30 13.35 3.73
CA LEU A 80 -19.53 14.10 3.99
C LEU A 80 -20.20 14.63 2.70
N ARG A 81 -21.48 14.28 2.50
CA ARG A 81 -22.34 14.66 1.35
C ARG A 81 -22.43 16.15 1.04
N ARG A 82 -22.57 17.00 2.07
CA ARG A 82 -22.78 18.46 1.88
C ARG A 82 -21.66 19.13 1.08
N MET A 83 -20.41 18.70 1.26
CA MET A 83 -19.27 19.28 0.54
C MET A 83 -19.19 18.79 -0.91
N LEU A 84 -19.61 17.55 -1.18
CA LEU A 84 -19.71 17.07 -2.56
C LEU A 84 -20.76 17.85 -3.33
N ASP A 85 -21.93 18.08 -2.71
CA ASP A 85 -23.04 18.79 -3.36
C ASP A 85 -22.71 20.26 -3.63
N SER A 86 -21.94 20.93 -2.76
CA SER A 86 -21.53 22.32 -2.96
C SER A 86 -20.47 22.49 -4.07
N GLN A 87 -19.86 21.41 -4.54
CA GLN A 87 -18.88 21.38 -5.62
C GLN A 87 -19.42 20.67 -6.88
N ASP A 88 -20.74 20.53 -7.01
CA ASP A 88 -21.41 19.88 -8.15
C ASP A 88 -20.98 18.42 -8.40
N LEU A 89 -20.66 17.69 -7.32
CA LEU A 89 -20.28 16.27 -7.33
C LEU A 89 -21.44 15.35 -6.88
N GLN A 90 -22.69 15.67 -7.25
CA GLN A 90 -23.88 14.88 -6.86
C GLN A 90 -23.85 13.44 -7.39
N ARG A 91 -23.06 13.20 -8.46
CA ARG A 91 -22.79 11.87 -9.04
C ARG A 91 -22.04 10.93 -8.10
N VAL A 92 -21.10 11.45 -7.31
CA VAL A 92 -20.19 10.64 -6.48
C VAL A 92 -20.98 10.03 -5.33
N LYS A 93 -20.89 8.71 -5.13
CA LYS A 93 -21.62 7.99 -4.09
C LYS A 93 -20.80 7.84 -2.82
N ILE A 94 -21.48 7.66 -1.68
CA ILE A 94 -20.86 7.46 -0.38
C ILE A 94 -20.95 5.99 0.03
N ILE A 95 -19.79 5.38 0.27
CA ILE A 95 -19.66 4.09 0.95
C ILE A 95 -19.23 4.34 2.40
N ALA A 96 -19.88 3.66 3.34
CA ALA A 96 -19.54 3.77 4.76
C ALA A 96 -19.67 2.41 5.48
N SER A 97 -18.93 2.11 6.54
CA SER A 97 -17.85 2.92 7.12
C SER A 97 -16.46 2.29 6.92
N ASP A 98 -16.34 1.32 6.01
CA ASP A 98 -15.11 0.56 5.75
C ASP A 98 -14.51 0.00 7.06
N ASN A 99 -15.38 -0.69 7.80
CA ASN A 99 -15.06 -1.31 9.09
C ASN A 99 -16.01 -2.50 9.32
N LEU A 100 -16.48 -2.74 10.54
CA LEU A 100 -17.52 -3.73 10.83
C LEU A 100 -18.91 -3.25 10.39
N TRP A 101 -19.88 -4.17 10.36
CA TRP A 101 -21.29 -3.88 10.08
C TRP A 101 -21.91 -2.86 11.05
N GLU A 102 -21.42 -2.80 12.28
CA GLU A 102 -21.84 -1.86 13.32
C GLU A 102 -20.70 -0.91 13.67
N PRO A 103 -21.00 0.35 14.06
CA PRO A 103 -22.33 0.88 14.38
C PRO A 103 -23.12 1.44 13.16
N ILE A 104 -22.54 1.44 11.96
CA ILE A 104 -23.13 2.15 10.80
C ILE A 104 -24.53 1.63 10.46
N SER A 105 -24.76 0.32 10.50
CA SER A 105 -26.07 -0.26 10.18
C SER A 105 -27.16 0.25 11.13
N THR A 106 -26.90 0.26 12.44
CA THR A 106 -27.83 0.81 13.43
C THR A 106 -28.02 2.31 13.24
N SER A 107 -26.95 3.07 13.02
CA SER A 107 -27.03 4.52 12.80
C SER A 107 -27.92 4.87 11.60
N LEU A 108 -27.87 4.09 10.52
CA LEU A 108 -28.71 4.31 9.33
C LEU A 108 -30.20 4.06 9.59
N LEU A 109 -30.57 3.14 10.48
CA LEU A 109 -31.97 2.94 10.84
C LEU A 109 -32.51 4.05 11.76
N LEU A 110 -31.64 4.62 12.60
CA LEU A 110 -32.02 5.64 13.58
C LEU A 110 -31.98 7.07 13.02
N ASP A 111 -31.19 7.32 11.98
CA ASP A 111 -31.03 8.64 11.37
C ASP A 111 -31.38 8.61 9.87
N SER A 112 -32.59 9.09 9.55
CA SER A 112 -33.06 9.19 8.17
C SER A 112 -32.24 10.14 7.30
N ALA A 113 -31.57 11.15 7.88
CA ALA A 113 -30.71 12.05 7.14
C ALA A 113 -29.40 11.35 6.77
N LEU A 114 -28.81 10.60 7.71
CA LEU A 114 -27.66 9.76 7.42
C LEU A 114 -28.00 8.66 6.40
N TRP A 115 -29.15 8.02 6.54
CA TRP A 115 -29.64 7.02 5.58
C TRP A 115 -29.74 7.56 4.17
N LYS A 116 -30.22 8.79 3.98
CA LYS A 116 -30.36 9.41 2.65
C LYS A 116 -29.03 9.63 1.95
N VAL A 117 -27.96 9.87 2.70
CA VAL A 117 -26.66 10.26 2.13
C VAL A 117 -25.70 9.09 1.91
N VAL A 118 -25.89 7.96 2.60
CA VAL A 118 -25.07 6.76 2.41
C VAL A 118 -25.69 5.87 1.33
N ASP A 119 -24.91 5.52 0.31
CA ASP A 119 -25.35 4.68 -0.81
C ASP A 119 -25.09 3.19 -0.58
N VAL A 120 -23.98 2.87 0.11
CA VAL A 120 -23.47 1.52 0.31
C VAL A 120 -22.97 1.33 1.74
N ILE A 121 -23.28 0.19 2.36
CA ILE A 121 -22.62 -0.28 3.57
C ILE A 121 -21.44 -1.16 3.16
N GLY A 122 -20.21 -0.66 3.35
CA GLY A 122 -18.96 -1.38 3.13
C GLY A 122 -18.44 -1.96 4.45
N ALA A 123 -18.33 -3.29 4.51
CA ALA A 123 -17.77 -3.99 5.66
C ALA A 123 -16.49 -4.77 5.29
N HIS A 124 -15.58 -4.91 6.25
CA HIS A 124 -14.30 -5.59 6.09
C HIS A 124 -14.34 -7.01 6.66
N TYR A 125 -13.75 -7.96 5.95
CA TYR A 125 -13.59 -9.36 6.35
C TYR A 125 -14.85 -9.98 7.00
N PRO A 126 -16.03 -9.89 6.36
CA PRO A 126 -17.32 -10.24 6.97
C PRO A 126 -17.54 -11.74 7.21
N GLY A 127 -16.59 -12.59 6.78
CA GLY A 127 -16.73 -14.04 6.89
C GLY A 127 -17.95 -14.57 6.15
N THR A 128 -18.29 -13.96 5.00
CA THR A 128 -19.49 -14.23 4.19
C THR A 128 -20.83 -13.81 4.76
N HIS A 129 -20.91 -13.36 6.02
CA HIS A 129 -22.17 -13.06 6.67
C HIS A 129 -22.41 -11.56 6.86
N THR A 130 -23.68 -11.16 6.82
CA THR A 130 -24.13 -9.82 7.24
C THR A 130 -25.00 -9.93 8.50
N VAL A 131 -25.31 -8.78 9.11
CA VAL A 131 -26.18 -8.69 10.29
C VAL A 131 -27.61 -8.32 9.89
N GLN A 132 -28.59 -8.68 10.72
CA GLN A 132 -30.01 -8.41 10.43
C GLN A 132 -30.29 -6.92 10.25
N ILE A 133 -29.64 -6.07 11.03
CA ILE A 133 -29.81 -4.61 10.98
C ILE A 133 -29.37 -4.05 9.62
N ALA A 134 -28.24 -4.51 9.07
CA ALA A 134 -27.76 -4.12 7.75
C ALA A 134 -28.79 -4.45 6.65
N LYS A 135 -29.43 -5.63 6.73
CA LYS A 135 -30.49 -6.03 5.77
C LYS A 135 -31.70 -5.10 5.84
N LEU A 136 -32.11 -4.70 7.05
CA LEU A 136 -33.25 -3.79 7.25
C LEU A 136 -33.00 -2.39 6.68
N THR A 137 -31.75 -1.99 6.46
CA THR A 137 -31.43 -0.69 5.84
C THR A 137 -31.80 -0.63 4.36
N GLU A 138 -31.98 -1.78 3.70
CA GLU A 138 -32.18 -1.91 2.25
C GLU A 138 -31.06 -1.27 1.38
N LYS A 139 -29.92 -0.93 2.00
CA LYS A 139 -28.73 -0.45 1.28
C LYS A 139 -28.04 -1.60 0.56
N LYS A 140 -27.24 -1.24 -0.44
CA LYS A 140 -26.27 -2.19 -1.01
C LYS A 140 -25.27 -2.55 0.08
N LEU A 141 -24.99 -3.84 0.23
CA LEU A 141 -24.00 -4.36 1.16
C LEU A 141 -22.81 -4.86 0.35
N TRP A 142 -21.61 -4.43 0.67
CA TRP A 142 -20.37 -4.85 0.02
C TRP A 142 -19.38 -5.39 1.05
N SER A 143 -18.64 -6.44 0.68
CA SER A 143 -17.36 -6.73 1.33
C SER A 143 -16.34 -5.79 0.71
N SER A 144 -16.15 -4.62 1.31
CA SER A 144 -15.32 -3.54 0.74
C SER A 144 -13.82 -3.75 0.95
N GLU A 145 -13.45 -4.71 1.81
CA GLU A 145 -12.10 -5.25 1.93
C GLU A 145 -12.17 -6.72 2.36
N ASP A 146 -11.57 -7.62 1.58
CA ASP A 146 -11.54 -9.07 1.82
C ASP A 146 -10.25 -9.69 1.25
N PHE A 147 -10.16 -11.02 1.19
CA PHE A 147 -8.99 -11.78 0.69
C PHE A 147 -7.79 -11.75 1.65
N SER A 148 -6.88 -10.78 1.54
CA SER A 148 -5.69 -10.60 2.40
C SER A 148 -4.94 -11.89 2.77
N THR A 149 -4.88 -12.84 1.82
CA THR A 149 -4.33 -14.19 2.01
C THR A 149 -3.21 -14.39 1.00
N LEU A 150 -2.18 -15.14 1.38
CA LEU A 150 -1.10 -15.53 0.48
C LEU A 150 -1.68 -16.09 -0.83
N ASN A 151 -1.20 -15.59 -1.96
CA ASN A 151 -1.73 -15.89 -3.29
C ASN A 151 -1.36 -17.27 -3.86
N SER A 152 -1.22 -18.26 -2.99
CA SER A 152 -1.12 -19.67 -3.34
C SER A 152 -2.49 -20.25 -3.74
N ASP A 153 -2.53 -21.54 -4.06
CA ASP A 153 -3.78 -22.24 -4.35
C ASP A 153 -4.78 -22.21 -3.16
N VAL A 154 -4.27 -22.15 -1.93
CA VAL A 154 -5.11 -21.94 -0.73
C VAL A 154 -5.77 -20.56 -0.75
N GLY A 155 -5.02 -19.51 -1.08
CA GLY A 155 -5.58 -18.17 -1.26
C GLY A 155 -6.59 -18.12 -2.41
N ALA A 156 -6.29 -18.80 -3.52
CA ALA A 156 -7.20 -18.89 -4.65
C ALA A 156 -8.52 -19.60 -4.28
N GLY A 157 -8.46 -20.69 -3.51
CA GLY A 157 -9.63 -21.37 -2.97
C GLY A 157 -10.44 -20.50 -2.00
N CYS A 158 -9.75 -19.75 -1.12
CA CYS A 158 -10.39 -18.73 -0.28
C CYS A 158 -11.16 -17.73 -1.13
N TRP A 159 -10.51 -17.13 -2.13
CA TRP A 159 -11.10 -16.13 -3.02
C TRP A 159 -12.30 -16.66 -3.81
N GLY A 160 -12.18 -17.85 -4.40
CA GLY A 160 -13.25 -18.47 -5.19
C GLY A 160 -14.49 -18.75 -4.36
N ARG A 161 -14.28 -19.23 -3.12
CA ARG A 161 -15.37 -19.48 -2.16
C ARG A 161 -16.09 -18.19 -1.76
N ILE A 162 -15.36 -17.15 -1.34
CA ILE A 162 -16.00 -15.93 -0.83
C ILE A 162 -16.67 -15.11 -1.93
N LEU A 163 -16.20 -15.18 -3.18
CA LEU A 163 -16.87 -14.53 -4.32
C LEU A 163 -18.32 -15.01 -4.52
N ASN A 164 -18.59 -16.30 -4.31
CA ASN A 164 -19.96 -16.82 -4.33
C ASN A 164 -20.68 -16.59 -3.00
N GLN A 165 -20.04 -17.00 -1.89
CA GLN A 165 -20.72 -17.12 -0.61
C GLN A 165 -21.01 -15.76 0.05
N ASN A 166 -20.27 -14.70 -0.27
CA ASN A 166 -20.59 -13.35 0.21
C ASN A 166 -22.01 -12.92 -0.22
N TYR A 167 -22.43 -13.25 -1.44
CA TYR A 167 -23.80 -12.99 -1.89
C TYR A 167 -24.80 -13.94 -1.23
N ILE A 168 -24.53 -15.25 -1.26
CA ILE A 168 -25.45 -16.29 -0.79
C ILE A 168 -25.77 -16.13 0.70
N ASN A 169 -24.75 -15.90 1.53
CA ASN A 169 -24.86 -15.87 2.98
C ASN A 169 -25.13 -14.46 3.53
N GLY A 170 -24.57 -13.45 2.85
CA GLY A 170 -24.48 -12.08 3.35
C GLY A 170 -25.22 -11.04 2.51
N TYR A 171 -25.86 -11.43 1.40
CA TYR A 171 -26.49 -10.50 0.46
C TYR A 171 -25.52 -9.45 -0.11
N MET A 172 -24.21 -9.72 -0.04
CA MET A 172 -23.20 -8.78 -0.51
C MET A 172 -23.09 -8.82 -2.03
N THR A 173 -23.20 -7.66 -2.66
CA THR A 173 -23.27 -7.53 -4.13
C THR A 173 -21.96 -7.06 -4.77
N SER A 174 -20.91 -6.92 -3.97
CA SER A 174 -19.54 -6.68 -4.40
C SER A 174 -18.58 -7.22 -3.33
N THR A 175 -17.43 -7.70 -3.77
CA THR A 175 -16.31 -8.14 -2.92
C THR A 175 -15.03 -7.56 -3.50
N ILE A 176 -14.25 -6.84 -2.69
CA ILE A 176 -13.02 -6.16 -3.11
C ILE A 176 -11.83 -6.79 -2.37
N ALA A 177 -10.88 -7.34 -3.11
CA ALA A 177 -9.70 -7.98 -2.53
C ALA A 177 -8.64 -6.95 -2.12
N TRP A 178 -8.19 -7.01 -0.86
CA TRP A 178 -6.92 -6.43 -0.48
C TRP A 178 -5.81 -7.49 -0.68
N ASN A 179 -4.84 -7.31 -1.56
CA ASN A 179 -4.60 -6.18 -2.46
C ASN A 179 -4.57 -6.57 -3.96
N LEU A 180 -4.47 -5.57 -4.84
CA LEU A 180 -4.52 -5.76 -6.29
C LEU A 180 -3.37 -6.64 -6.80
N VAL A 181 -2.13 -6.26 -6.45
CA VAL A 181 -0.89 -6.87 -6.92
C VAL A 181 0.17 -6.75 -5.83
N SER A 182 0.91 -7.84 -5.59
CA SER A 182 2.02 -7.83 -4.63
C SER A 182 3.26 -7.23 -5.28
N SER A 183 3.37 -5.90 -5.21
CA SER A 183 4.49 -5.10 -5.73
C SER A 183 5.23 -4.35 -4.62
N TYR A 184 5.46 -5.04 -3.52
CA TYR A 184 6.19 -4.59 -2.34
C TYR A 184 7.10 -5.72 -1.85
N TYR A 185 8.16 -5.40 -1.10
CA TYR A 185 9.08 -6.41 -0.58
C TYR A 185 8.35 -7.49 0.21
N GLU A 186 8.57 -8.76 -0.11
CA GLU A 186 7.83 -9.90 0.47
C GLU A 186 7.97 -10.01 1.99
N GLN A 187 9.08 -9.53 2.57
CA GLN A 187 9.29 -9.58 4.02
C GLN A 187 8.61 -8.45 4.79
N LEU A 188 7.95 -7.52 4.10
CA LEU A 188 7.01 -6.59 4.72
C LEU A 188 5.73 -7.35 5.16
N PRO A 189 4.94 -6.78 6.08
CA PRO A 189 3.70 -7.41 6.52
C PRO A 189 2.79 -7.79 5.35
N TYR A 190 2.24 -9.01 5.40
CA TYR A 190 1.37 -9.58 4.36
C TYR A 190 2.04 -9.70 2.98
N GLY A 191 3.30 -10.10 2.94
CA GLY A 191 4.00 -10.48 1.71
C GLY A 191 3.18 -11.41 0.83
N ARG A 192 3.12 -11.10 -0.47
CA ARG A 192 2.41 -11.91 -1.47
C ARG A 192 0.90 -12.14 -1.23
N CYS A 193 0.21 -11.18 -0.61
CA CYS A 193 -1.24 -11.23 -0.38
C CYS A 193 -2.08 -10.49 -1.45
N GLY A 194 -1.53 -10.25 -2.65
CA GLY A 194 -2.25 -9.66 -3.78
C GLY A 194 -2.72 -10.70 -4.82
N LEU A 195 -3.62 -10.34 -5.72
CA LEU A 195 -4.17 -11.31 -6.71
C LEU A 195 -3.10 -11.94 -7.62
N MET A 196 -1.99 -11.24 -7.84
CA MET A 196 -0.78 -11.73 -8.50
C MET A 196 0.48 -11.11 -7.88
N THR A 197 1.66 -11.55 -8.31
CA THR A 197 2.96 -11.11 -7.76
C THR A 197 3.81 -10.40 -8.81
N ALA A 198 4.29 -9.19 -8.51
CA ALA A 198 5.18 -8.40 -9.38
C ALA A 198 6.13 -7.55 -8.53
N GLN A 199 6.99 -8.22 -7.75
CA GLN A 199 7.83 -7.63 -6.71
C GLN A 199 9.31 -7.47 -7.10
N GLU A 200 9.66 -7.69 -8.38
CA GLU A 200 11.05 -7.63 -8.88
C GLU A 200 11.19 -6.73 -10.11
N PRO A 201 11.00 -5.41 -9.98
CA PRO A 201 11.15 -4.50 -11.11
C PRO A 201 12.54 -4.54 -11.75
N TRP A 202 13.59 -4.89 -10.99
CA TRP A 202 14.96 -5.01 -11.48
C TRP A 202 15.19 -6.22 -12.40
N SER A 203 14.41 -7.30 -12.27
CA SER A 203 14.51 -8.49 -13.13
C SER A 203 13.45 -8.50 -14.23
N GLY A 204 12.32 -7.81 -14.02
CA GLY A 204 11.13 -7.90 -14.85
C GLY A 204 10.30 -9.16 -14.60
N HIS A 205 10.65 -9.95 -13.59
CA HIS A 205 9.90 -11.14 -13.21
C HIS A 205 8.56 -10.78 -12.56
N TYR A 206 7.52 -11.52 -12.95
CA TYR A 206 6.22 -11.51 -12.30
C TYR A 206 5.59 -12.90 -12.38
N VAL A 207 4.63 -13.16 -11.52
CA VAL A 207 3.88 -14.42 -11.47
C VAL A 207 2.40 -14.11 -11.61
N VAL A 208 1.75 -14.71 -12.61
CA VAL A 208 0.29 -14.66 -12.75
C VAL A 208 -0.29 -15.78 -11.89
N ASP A 209 -0.51 -15.46 -10.61
CA ASP A 209 -0.96 -16.43 -9.60
C ASP A 209 -2.43 -16.88 -9.81
N SER A 210 -2.79 -18.00 -9.20
CA SER A 210 -4.11 -18.64 -9.30
C SER A 210 -5.31 -17.70 -9.04
N PRO A 211 -5.27 -16.73 -8.10
CA PRO A 211 -6.40 -15.81 -7.86
C PRO A 211 -6.80 -14.95 -9.08
N ILE A 212 -5.89 -14.70 -10.04
CA ILE A 212 -6.24 -14.03 -11.30
C ILE A 212 -7.28 -14.83 -12.08
N TRP A 213 -7.06 -16.14 -12.21
CA TRP A 213 -7.96 -17.00 -12.97
C TRP A 213 -9.26 -17.26 -12.22
N VAL A 214 -9.20 -17.40 -10.90
CA VAL A 214 -10.41 -17.45 -10.05
C VAL A 214 -11.27 -16.20 -10.22
N SER A 215 -10.64 -15.02 -10.28
CA SER A 215 -11.36 -13.77 -10.55
C SER A 215 -12.03 -13.79 -11.93
N ALA A 216 -11.34 -14.30 -12.95
CA ALA A 216 -11.83 -14.36 -14.33
C ALA A 216 -13.11 -15.20 -14.50
N HIS A 217 -13.31 -16.24 -13.67
CA HIS A 217 -14.52 -17.05 -13.65
C HIS A 217 -15.80 -16.25 -13.35
N THR A 218 -15.67 -15.11 -12.65
CA THR A 218 -16.78 -14.17 -12.41
C THR A 218 -16.69 -12.97 -13.36
N THR A 219 -15.54 -12.31 -13.44
CA THR A 219 -15.41 -10.98 -14.05
C THR A 219 -15.49 -10.97 -15.57
N GLN A 220 -15.13 -12.06 -16.27
CA GLN A 220 -15.30 -12.12 -17.72
C GLN A 220 -16.76 -12.33 -18.16
N PHE A 221 -17.61 -12.78 -17.24
CA PHE A 221 -18.94 -13.29 -17.55
C PHE A 221 -20.07 -12.60 -16.79
N THR A 222 -19.75 -11.51 -16.10
CA THR A 222 -20.68 -10.65 -15.37
C THR A 222 -20.22 -9.21 -15.50
N GLN A 223 -21.13 -8.26 -15.33
CA GLN A 223 -20.81 -6.82 -15.31
C GLN A 223 -21.64 -6.11 -14.23
N PRO A 224 -21.16 -4.99 -13.67
CA PRO A 224 -21.98 -4.12 -12.85
C PRO A 224 -23.29 -3.76 -13.56
N GLY A 225 -24.43 -3.95 -12.88
CA GLY A 225 -25.77 -3.80 -13.44
C GLY A 225 -26.50 -5.11 -13.72
N TRP A 226 -25.79 -6.25 -13.73
CA TRP A 226 -26.43 -7.56 -13.77
C TRP A 226 -27.13 -7.88 -12.44
N TYR A 227 -28.11 -8.78 -12.51
CA TYR A 227 -28.92 -9.21 -11.38
C TYR A 227 -28.65 -10.67 -11.05
N TYR A 228 -28.45 -10.97 -9.77
CA TYR A 228 -28.51 -12.34 -9.28
C TYR A 228 -29.93 -12.89 -9.37
N LEU A 229 -30.06 -14.16 -9.74
CA LEU A 229 -31.32 -14.90 -9.66
C LEU A 229 -31.63 -15.26 -8.21
N LYS A 230 -32.91 -15.50 -7.90
CA LYS A 230 -33.33 -15.99 -6.57
C LYS A 230 -32.84 -17.41 -6.29
N THR A 231 -32.61 -18.21 -7.33
CA THR A 231 -32.13 -19.59 -7.25
C THR A 231 -30.60 -19.61 -7.22
N VAL A 232 -30.06 -19.30 -6.05
CA VAL A 232 -28.64 -19.46 -5.69
C VAL A 232 -28.55 -20.24 -4.39
N GLY A 233 -27.40 -20.80 -4.06
CA GLY A 233 -27.26 -21.45 -2.77
C GLY A 233 -26.09 -22.42 -2.65
N HIS A 234 -26.12 -23.15 -1.55
CA HIS A 234 -25.15 -24.20 -1.25
C HIS A 234 -25.50 -25.50 -1.95
N LEU A 235 -24.47 -26.21 -2.40
CA LEU A 235 -24.63 -27.58 -2.86
C LEU A 235 -24.79 -28.50 -1.64
N LYS A 236 -25.58 -29.56 -1.77
CA LYS A 236 -25.91 -30.48 -0.66
C LYS A 236 -24.69 -31.07 0.04
N LYS A 237 -23.59 -31.20 -0.69
CA LYS A 237 -22.34 -31.81 -0.26
C LYS A 237 -21.21 -30.79 -0.06
N GLY A 238 -21.55 -29.51 0.01
CA GLY A 238 -20.58 -28.42 0.12
C GLY A 238 -20.12 -27.89 -1.25
N GLY A 239 -19.56 -26.70 -1.24
CA GLY A 239 -19.51 -25.81 -2.40
C GLY A 239 -20.80 -25.00 -2.58
N SER A 240 -20.80 -24.08 -3.54
CA SER A 240 -21.91 -23.15 -3.76
C SER A 240 -22.03 -22.73 -5.22
N TYR A 241 -23.21 -22.24 -5.59
CA TYR A 241 -23.43 -21.70 -6.92
C TYR A 241 -24.20 -20.38 -6.87
N VAL A 242 -23.84 -19.49 -7.79
CA VAL A 242 -24.58 -18.27 -8.09
C VAL A 242 -24.98 -18.26 -9.55
N ALA A 243 -26.12 -17.62 -9.85
CA ALA A 243 -26.61 -17.43 -11.21
C ALA A 243 -26.96 -15.96 -11.40
N LEU A 244 -26.50 -15.36 -12.50
CA LEU A 244 -26.70 -13.95 -12.84
C LEU A 244 -27.23 -13.80 -14.25
N THR A 245 -28.03 -12.76 -14.47
CA THR A 245 -28.56 -12.36 -15.78
C THR A 245 -28.45 -10.85 -15.98
N ASP A 246 -28.28 -10.43 -17.24
CA ASP A 246 -28.38 -9.03 -17.65
C ASP A 246 -29.83 -8.55 -17.84
N GLY A 247 -30.81 -9.46 -17.77
CA GLY A 247 -32.21 -9.17 -18.06
C GLY A 247 -32.54 -9.05 -19.56
N LEU A 248 -31.56 -9.26 -20.44
CA LEU A 248 -31.68 -9.21 -21.90
C LEU A 248 -31.53 -10.59 -22.56
N GLY A 249 -31.40 -11.65 -21.75
CA GLY A 249 -31.35 -13.04 -22.20
C GLY A 249 -30.02 -13.74 -21.95
N ASN A 250 -28.99 -13.04 -21.44
CA ASN A 250 -27.75 -13.70 -21.04
C ASN A 250 -27.86 -14.29 -19.64
N LEU A 251 -27.22 -15.45 -19.47
CA LEU A 251 -27.18 -16.20 -18.22
C LEU A 251 -25.76 -16.67 -17.96
N THR A 252 -25.28 -16.44 -16.74
CA THR A 252 -24.01 -16.96 -16.22
C THR A 252 -24.26 -17.68 -14.91
N ILE A 253 -23.79 -18.92 -14.79
CA ILE A 253 -23.81 -19.73 -13.57
C ILE A 253 -22.37 -20.01 -13.18
N ILE A 254 -22.00 -19.71 -11.95
CA ILE A 254 -20.67 -19.92 -11.39
C ILE A 254 -20.81 -20.90 -10.24
N VAL A 255 -20.12 -22.04 -10.33
CA VAL A 255 -20.16 -23.12 -9.34
C VAL A 255 -18.75 -23.32 -8.77
N GLU A 256 -18.63 -23.27 -7.45
CA GLU A 256 -17.36 -23.53 -6.73
C GLU A 256 -17.51 -24.73 -5.80
N THR A 257 -16.45 -25.53 -5.68
CA THR A 257 -16.42 -26.78 -4.89
C THR A 257 -15.30 -26.83 -3.86
N MET A 258 -14.91 -25.67 -3.32
CA MET A 258 -13.73 -25.52 -2.43
C MET A 258 -13.89 -26.24 -1.07
N LEU A 259 -15.06 -26.83 -0.78
CA LEU A 259 -15.39 -27.57 0.44
C LEU A 259 -16.39 -28.71 0.14
N LEU A 260 -16.05 -29.70 -0.69
CA LEU A 260 -16.94 -30.82 -0.99
C LEU A 260 -16.71 -32.05 -0.09
N ASP A 261 -17.79 -32.72 0.30
CA ASP A 261 -17.82 -33.99 1.05
C ASP A 261 -18.35 -35.12 0.12
N THR A 262 -17.53 -36.13 -0.13
CA THR A 262 -17.61 -36.98 -1.34
C THR A 262 -18.97 -37.69 -1.59
N GLY A 263 -19.50 -37.57 -2.83
CA GLY A 263 -20.33 -38.57 -3.54
C GLY A 263 -21.83 -38.30 -3.82
N GLY A 264 -22.25 -37.96 -5.05
CA GLY A 264 -23.64 -38.09 -5.52
C GLY A 264 -24.12 -37.11 -6.62
N ARG A 265 -24.80 -37.63 -7.65
CA ARG A 265 -24.98 -37.09 -9.04
C ARG A 265 -26.07 -36.03 -9.28
N PHE A 266 -25.76 -35.07 -10.17
CA PHE A 266 -26.43 -34.73 -11.46
C PHE A 266 -25.29 -34.33 -12.45
N THR A 267 -25.37 -34.57 -13.77
CA THR A 267 -24.14 -34.72 -14.58
C THR A 267 -23.47 -33.41 -15.07
N LEU A 268 -22.84 -32.68 -14.16
CA LEU A 268 -21.42 -32.29 -14.28
C LEU A 268 -20.66 -33.17 -13.29
N ASP A 269 -19.57 -33.84 -13.69
CA ASP A 269 -18.72 -34.59 -12.75
C ASP A 269 -17.85 -33.57 -12.00
N LEU A 270 -18.26 -33.19 -10.80
CA LEU A 270 -17.58 -32.19 -9.96
C LEU A 270 -16.71 -32.89 -8.92
N ARG A 271 -15.43 -32.53 -8.85
CA ARG A 271 -14.46 -32.93 -7.81
C ARG A 271 -14.22 -31.78 -6.84
N GLU A 272 -13.47 -32.06 -5.77
CA GLU A 272 -13.00 -31.04 -4.83
C GLU A 272 -12.04 -30.06 -5.53
N ASP A 273 -12.05 -28.80 -5.09
CA ASP A 273 -11.20 -27.70 -5.59
C ASP A 273 -11.37 -27.36 -7.08
N GLU A 274 -12.61 -27.45 -7.57
CA GLU A 274 -12.98 -27.08 -8.94
C GLU A 274 -13.83 -25.80 -8.98
N LEU A 275 -13.73 -25.10 -10.12
CA LEU A 275 -14.51 -23.89 -10.41
C LEU A 275 -15.04 -24.00 -11.85
N PHE A 276 -16.35 -23.93 -12.00
CA PHE A 276 -17.01 -23.99 -13.30
C PHE A 276 -17.77 -22.70 -13.56
N THR A 277 -17.61 -22.16 -14.77
CA THR A 277 -18.48 -21.10 -15.28
C THR A 277 -19.22 -21.61 -16.50
N LEU A 278 -20.55 -21.70 -16.39
CA LEU A 278 -21.46 -22.03 -17.47
C LEU A 278 -22.13 -20.73 -17.91
N THR A 279 -21.90 -20.31 -19.15
CA THR A 279 -22.40 -19.01 -19.63
C THR A 279 -22.84 -19.09 -21.08
N THR A 280 -23.78 -18.21 -21.44
CA THR A 280 -24.16 -17.96 -22.84
C THR A 280 -23.16 -17.05 -23.57
N LEU A 281 -22.30 -16.34 -22.83
CA LEU A 281 -21.33 -15.42 -23.39
C LEU A 281 -20.21 -16.18 -24.11
N THR A 282 -19.88 -15.74 -25.33
CA THR A 282 -18.82 -16.33 -26.16
C THR A 282 -17.50 -15.55 -26.10
N THR A 283 -17.41 -14.54 -25.23
CA THR A 283 -16.30 -13.59 -25.15
C THR A 283 -15.18 -14.02 -24.20
N GLY A 284 -15.35 -15.13 -23.48
CA GLY A 284 -14.37 -15.63 -22.53
C GLY A 284 -13.02 -15.91 -23.19
N ARG A 285 -11.93 -15.46 -22.57
CA ARG A 285 -10.58 -15.64 -23.10
C ARG A 285 -9.56 -15.72 -21.97
N LYS A 286 -8.76 -16.79 -21.98
CA LYS A 286 -7.53 -16.85 -21.18
C LYS A 286 -6.45 -16.02 -21.89
N GLY A 287 -6.18 -14.82 -21.39
CA GLY A 287 -5.08 -13.99 -21.87
C GLY A 287 -3.74 -14.71 -21.73
N SER A 288 -2.82 -14.48 -22.66
CA SER A 288 -1.49 -15.09 -22.62
C SER A 288 -0.47 -14.16 -23.24
N HIS A 289 0.68 -14.06 -22.59
CA HIS A 289 1.87 -13.35 -23.03
C HIS A 289 3.08 -14.28 -22.91
N PRO A 290 4.22 -13.97 -23.56
CA PRO A 290 5.47 -14.71 -23.35
C PRO A 290 5.84 -14.78 -21.87
N LEU A 291 6.53 -15.85 -21.49
CA LEU A 291 7.02 -16.00 -20.11
C LEU A 291 7.90 -14.80 -19.74
N PRO A 292 7.74 -14.25 -18.52
CA PRO A 292 8.62 -13.19 -18.05
C PRO A 292 10.05 -13.71 -17.85
N PRO A 293 11.02 -12.80 -17.69
CA PRO A 293 12.35 -13.14 -17.19
C PRO A 293 12.28 -14.00 -15.92
N LYS A 294 13.34 -14.78 -15.67
CA LYS A 294 13.47 -15.55 -14.43
C LYS A 294 13.68 -14.60 -13.24
N SER A 295 13.15 -15.00 -12.08
CA SER A 295 13.39 -14.30 -10.82
C SER A 295 14.89 -14.12 -10.55
N GLN A 296 15.25 -12.96 -10.02
CA GLN A 296 16.61 -12.62 -9.58
C GLN A 296 16.55 -11.82 -8.28
N SER A 297 17.50 -12.08 -7.38
CA SER A 297 17.74 -11.24 -6.20
C SER A 297 18.02 -9.79 -6.60
N PHE A 298 17.80 -8.86 -5.67
CA PHE A 298 18.17 -7.46 -5.86
C PHE A 298 19.68 -7.34 -6.18
N PRO A 299 20.09 -6.42 -7.07
CA PRO A 299 21.50 -6.24 -7.42
C PRO A 299 22.43 -6.09 -6.20
N LEU A 300 23.45 -6.95 -6.10
CA LEU A 300 24.46 -6.89 -5.01
C LEU A 300 25.24 -5.57 -4.98
N THR A 301 25.21 -4.81 -6.07
CA THR A 301 25.70 -3.44 -6.15
C THR A 301 24.63 -2.59 -6.77
N TYR A 302 24.20 -1.54 -6.08
CA TYR A 302 23.17 -0.62 -6.53
C TYR A 302 23.56 0.81 -6.23
N LYS A 303 23.29 1.71 -7.17
CA LYS A 303 23.55 3.14 -7.05
C LYS A 303 22.35 3.92 -7.58
N ASP A 304 22.11 5.06 -6.96
CA ASP A 304 21.18 6.07 -7.44
C ASP A 304 21.74 7.45 -7.09
N ASP A 305 21.98 8.28 -8.09
CA ASP A 305 22.46 9.66 -7.95
C ASP A 305 21.30 10.66 -8.02
N PHE A 306 20.06 10.17 -8.16
CA PHE A 306 18.83 10.94 -8.22
C PHE A 306 18.79 12.03 -9.31
N ASN A 307 19.69 11.99 -10.30
CA ASN A 307 19.84 13.00 -11.33
C ASN A 307 18.75 12.88 -12.41
N VAL A 308 17.51 13.21 -12.05
CA VAL A 308 16.33 13.15 -12.91
C VAL A 308 15.61 14.50 -12.90
N ASP A 309 15.71 15.23 -14.01
CA ASP A 309 15.12 16.59 -14.16
C ASP A 309 13.57 16.56 -14.13
N TYR A 310 12.98 15.63 -14.90
CA TYR A 310 11.52 15.44 -14.98
C TYR A 310 11.16 13.98 -14.69
N PRO A 311 11.14 13.58 -13.41
CA PRO A 311 10.84 12.21 -13.05
C PRO A 311 9.37 11.88 -13.33
N PHE A 312 9.11 10.68 -13.85
CA PHE A 312 7.74 10.25 -14.17
C PHE A 312 6.91 9.98 -12.91
N PHE A 313 7.55 9.54 -11.83
CA PHE A 313 6.97 9.37 -10.50
C PHE A 313 7.67 10.33 -9.51
N SER A 314 7.00 10.69 -8.43
CA SER A 314 7.53 11.67 -7.46
C SER A 314 8.71 11.16 -6.62
N GLU A 315 8.97 9.86 -6.58
CA GLU A 315 9.97 9.20 -5.74
C GLU A 315 10.90 8.32 -6.58
N ALA A 316 12.15 8.17 -6.12
CA ALA A 316 13.15 7.30 -6.74
C ALA A 316 12.74 5.80 -6.67
N PRO A 317 13.09 4.99 -7.67
CA PRO A 317 12.67 3.59 -7.71
C PRO A 317 13.28 2.78 -6.55
N ASN A 318 12.55 1.75 -6.12
CA ASN A 318 12.93 0.75 -5.10
C ASN A 318 13.05 1.26 -3.66
N PHE A 319 13.14 2.57 -3.43
CA PHE A 319 12.93 3.14 -2.11
C PHE A 319 11.46 2.92 -1.71
N ALA A 320 11.28 2.39 -0.50
CA ALA A 320 9.97 2.11 0.06
C ALA A 320 9.85 2.79 1.42
N ASP A 321 9.11 3.89 1.45
CA ASP A 321 8.88 4.68 2.64
C ASP A 321 8.05 3.93 3.69
N GLN A 322 8.61 3.76 4.89
CA GLN A 322 7.93 3.07 5.99
C GLN A 322 7.44 4.04 7.08
N THR A 323 8.01 5.25 7.13
CA THR A 323 7.55 6.40 7.91
C THR A 323 8.17 7.65 7.30
N GLY A 324 7.41 8.73 7.09
CA GLY A 324 7.87 9.86 6.29
C GLY A 324 7.44 9.74 4.83
N VAL A 325 7.82 10.74 4.03
CA VAL A 325 7.67 10.73 2.56
C VAL A 325 8.94 11.30 1.96
N PHE A 326 9.54 10.60 1.01
CA PHE A 326 10.78 10.96 0.33
C PHE A 326 10.47 11.23 -1.15
N GLU A 327 10.86 12.39 -1.66
CA GLU A 327 10.53 12.84 -3.02
C GLU A 327 11.79 13.28 -3.75
N TYR A 328 11.83 13.09 -5.08
CA TYR A 328 12.79 13.78 -5.93
C TYR A 328 12.70 15.29 -5.67
N TYR A 329 13.85 15.94 -5.56
CA TYR A 329 13.95 17.36 -5.25
C TYR A 329 15.00 18.02 -6.13
N MET A 330 14.60 19.10 -6.80
CA MET A 330 15.53 19.96 -7.52
C MET A 330 15.79 21.23 -6.71
N ASN A 331 17.04 21.43 -6.30
CA ASN A 331 17.50 22.68 -5.71
C ASN A 331 18.00 23.63 -6.80
N VAL A 332 17.16 24.57 -7.24
CA VAL A 332 17.52 25.54 -8.29
C VAL A 332 18.61 26.52 -7.88
N GLU A 333 18.85 26.69 -6.57
CA GLU A 333 19.89 27.58 -6.05
C GLU A 333 21.28 26.92 -5.99
N ASP A 334 21.34 25.59 -6.10
CA ASP A 334 22.59 24.83 -6.17
C ASP A 334 22.88 24.43 -7.63
N PRO A 335 23.72 25.17 -8.37
CA PRO A 335 24.15 24.79 -9.70
C PRO A 335 25.24 23.69 -9.68
N GLY A 336 25.64 23.23 -8.49
CA GLY A 336 26.74 22.29 -8.26
C GLY A 336 26.31 20.83 -8.27
N GLU A 337 27.02 20.03 -7.45
CA GLU A 337 26.92 18.56 -7.42
C GLU A 337 25.56 18.05 -6.92
N HIS A 338 24.89 18.80 -6.04
CA HIS A 338 23.65 18.39 -5.36
C HIS A 338 22.40 19.09 -5.89
N ARG A 339 22.37 19.35 -7.20
CA ARG A 339 21.22 20.01 -7.86
C ARG A 339 19.96 19.15 -7.81
N TYR A 340 20.10 17.84 -7.96
CA TYR A 340 19.02 16.87 -7.88
C TYR A 340 19.29 15.92 -6.72
N THR A 341 18.32 15.76 -5.82
CA THR A 341 18.48 14.96 -4.61
C THR A 341 17.18 14.22 -4.28
N LEU A 342 17.23 13.34 -3.28
CA LEU A 342 16.05 12.76 -2.66
C LEU A 342 15.81 13.47 -1.31
N ARG A 343 14.60 14.00 -1.07
CA ARG A 343 14.30 14.83 0.10
C ARG A 343 13.17 14.25 0.93
N GLN A 344 13.36 14.15 2.24
CA GLN A 344 12.28 13.85 3.18
C GLN A 344 11.42 15.12 3.37
N VAL A 345 10.14 15.07 3.01
CA VAL A 345 9.29 16.28 2.92
C VAL A 345 8.32 16.48 4.07
N LEU A 346 8.10 15.51 4.96
CA LEU A 346 7.20 15.74 6.10
C LEU A 346 7.88 16.55 7.20
N ASN A 347 7.24 17.63 7.64
CA ASN A 347 7.69 18.52 8.71
C ASN A 347 6.93 18.34 10.03
N GLN A 348 5.99 17.39 10.07
CA GLN A 348 5.22 17.01 11.25
C GLN A 348 4.69 15.59 11.07
N ARG A 349 4.32 14.95 12.19
CA ARG A 349 3.71 13.63 12.17
C ARG A 349 2.31 13.71 11.53
N PRO A 350 1.92 12.78 10.63
CA PRO A 350 0.55 12.67 10.13
C PRO A 350 -0.48 12.37 11.23
N ILE A 351 -1.75 12.47 10.90
CA ILE A 351 -2.80 11.74 11.61
C ILE A 351 -2.68 10.28 11.21
N THR A 352 -2.12 9.46 12.11
CA THR A 352 -1.61 8.12 11.78
C THR A 352 -2.71 7.05 11.82
N TRP A 353 -2.75 6.18 10.82
CA TRP A 353 -3.54 4.94 10.85
C TRP A 353 -2.81 3.83 11.60
N ALA A 354 -1.55 3.60 11.23
CA ALA A 354 -0.66 2.66 11.89
C ALA A 354 0.08 3.33 13.06
N SER A 355 0.97 2.56 13.70
CA SER A 355 1.89 3.09 14.71
C SER A 355 3.19 3.55 14.03
N ASP A 356 3.14 4.66 13.28
CA ASP A 356 4.30 5.23 12.60
C ASP A 356 5.46 5.49 13.57
N SER A 357 6.68 5.30 13.09
CA SER A 357 7.90 5.58 13.85
C SER A 357 8.00 7.06 14.25
N SER A 358 8.83 7.37 15.24
CA SER A 358 9.17 8.77 15.58
C SER A 358 10.20 9.35 14.61
N ASN A 359 10.94 8.48 13.94
CA ASN A 359 11.97 8.79 12.96
C ASN A 359 11.44 8.40 11.58
N THR A 360 11.78 9.16 10.54
CA THR A 360 11.44 8.76 9.17
C THR A 360 12.44 7.71 8.68
N ILE A 361 12.00 6.84 7.78
CA ILE A 361 12.83 5.79 7.21
C ILE A 361 12.27 5.32 5.88
N SER A 362 13.16 5.22 4.88
CA SER A 362 12.91 4.54 3.62
C SER A 362 13.88 3.36 3.48
N ILE A 363 13.35 2.18 3.16
CA ILE A 363 14.13 0.93 3.03
C ILE A 363 14.33 0.58 1.56
N ILE A 364 15.43 -0.13 1.25
CA ILE A 364 15.74 -0.57 -0.11
C ILE A 364 16.57 -1.86 -0.11
N GLY A 365 16.39 -2.68 -1.14
CA GLY A 365 17.31 -3.77 -1.50
C GLY A 365 16.79 -5.16 -1.17
N ASP A 366 17.71 -6.10 -0.92
CA ASP A 366 17.38 -7.47 -0.56
C ASP A 366 17.36 -7.66 0.96
N TYR A 367 16.28 -8.24 1.49
CA TYR A 367 16.19 -8.59 2.91
C TYR A 367 17.23 -9.64 3.33
N GLN A 368 17.75 -10.45 2.39
CA GLN A 368 18.76 -11.48 2.66
C GLN A 368 20.19 -10.93 2.78
N TRP A 369 20.41 -9.64 2.53
CA TRP A 369 21.73 -9.05 2.68
C TRP A 369 22.21 -9.10 4.12
N SER A 370 23.42 -9.61 4.31
CA SER A 370 24.05 -9.78 5.62
C SER A 370 25.26 -8.88 5.77
N ASP A 371 26.29 -9.01 4.94
CA ASP A 371 27.39 -8.06 4.91
C ASP A 371 27.11 -6.96 3.89
N MET A 372 27.38 -5.70 4.26
CA MET A 372 27.05 -4.55 3.43
C MET A 372 27.94 -3.35 3.70
N LYS A 373 28.17 -2.57 2.66
CA LYS A 373 28.76 -1.25 2.68
C LYS A 373 27.76 -0.29 2.05
N ILE A 374 27.26 0.64 2.85
CA ILE A 374 26.28 1.65 2.45
C ILE A 374 26.99 3.01 2.49
N GLN A 375 26.80 3.80 1.45
CA GLN A 375 27.30 5.16 1.35
C GLN A 375 26.18 6.06 0.83
N CYS A 376 26.08 7.26 1.38
CA CYS A 376 25.13 8.28 0.93
C CYS A 376 25.64 9.64 1.37
N ASP A 377 25.50 10.64 0.51
CA ASP A 377 25.64 12.03 0.89
C ASP A 377 24.35 12.48 1.57
N VAL A 378 24.49 13.25 2.65
CA VAL A 378 23.36 13.68 3.48
C VAL A 378 23.47 15.17 3.82
N TYR A 379 22.31 15.81 3.91
CA TYR A 379 22.18 17.22 4.22
C TYR A 379 21.09 17.45 5.27
N ILE A 380 21.47 17.98 6.43
CA ILE A 380 20.55 18.26 7.54
C ILE A 380 20.03 19.69 7.41
N GLU A 381 18.73 19.90 7.15
CA GLU A 381 18.19 21.26 7.02
C GLU A 381 17.83 21.91 8.36
N THR A 382 17.42 21.09 9.34
CA THR A 382 16.93 21.56 10.64
C THR A 382 18.10 21.91 11.55
N LEU A 383 18.15 23.17 11.99
CA LEU A 383 19.18 23.68 12.90
C LEU A 383 19.11 22.98 14.27
N ASP A 384 20.27 22.81 14.92
CA ASP A 384 20.51 22.30 16.29
C ASP A 384 20.00 20.88 16.62
N ARG A 385 18.73 20.58 16.32
CA ARG A 385 18.04 19.32 16.65
C ARG A 385 17.89 18.38 15.46
N GLY A 386 18.30 18.82 14.27
CA GLY A 386 18.27 18.00 13.07
C GLY A 386 19.20 16.81 13.17
N GLY A 387 18.81 15.69 12.57
CA GLY A 387 19.64 14.50 12.49
C GLY A 387 19.18 13.59 11.36
N VAL A 388 20.12 12.86 10.80
CA VAL A 388 19.94 11.93 9.68
C VAL A 388 20.72 10.65 9.95
N PHE A 389 20.34 9.58 9.26
CA PHE A 389 21.07 8.32 9.34
C PHE A 389 21.10 7.58 8.00
N ILE A 390 22.13 6.75 7.86
CA ILE A 390 22.12 5.58 6.97
C ILE A 390 22.10 4.32 7.85
N ALA A 391 21.44 3.26 7.40
CA ALA A 391 21.33 2.04 8.18
C ALA A 391 21.34 0.78 7.33
N GLY A 392 21.76 -0.32 7.94
CA GLY A 392 21.83 -1.63 7.32
C GLY A 392 21.27 -2.74 8.20
N ARG A 393 20.95 -3.88 7.59
CA ARG A 393 20.27 -5.02 8.22
C ARG A 393 18.91 -4.65 8.84
N ILE A 394 18.13 -3.79 8.18
CA ILE A 394 16.81 -3.43 8.69
C ILE A 394 15.86 -4.64 8.59
N ASN A 395 15.36 -5.12 9.72
CA ASN A 395 14.63 -6.40 9.77
C ASN A 395 13.10 -6.31 9.81
N LYS A 396 12.53 -5.10 9.95
CA LYS A 396 11.08 -4.87 10.01
C LYS A 396 10.72 -3.55 9.34
N GLY A 397 9.53 -3.54 8.74
CA GLY A 397 8.89 -2.37 8.14
C GLY A 397 7.36 -2.48 8.24
N GLY A 398 6.66 -1.67 7.45
CA GLY A 398 5.20 -1.59 7.41
C GLY A 398 4.61 -1.25 8.77
N ILE A 399 3.51 -1.91 9.14
CA ILE A 399 2.85 -1.74 10.44
C ILE A 399 3.77 -2.04 11.65
N LEU A 400 4.91 -2.73 11.44
CA LEU A 400 5.89 -3.09 12.45
C LEU A 400 7.14 -2.20 12.45
N VAL A 401 7.17 -1.09 11.69
CA VAL A 401 8.35 -0.22 11.52
C VAL A 401 8.95 0.28 12.84
N ARG A 402 8.12 0.53 13.87
CA ARG A 402 8.60 0.91 15.21
C ARG A 402 9.51 -0.11 15.88
N SER A 403 9.39 -1.38 15.50
CA SER A 403 10.19 -2.49 16.02
C SER A 403 11.41 -2.79 15.14
N ALA A 404 11.70 -1.96 14.14
CA ALA A 404 12.86 -2.11 13.26
C ALA A 404 14.15 -2.09 14.06
N ARG A 405 14.91 -3.18 13.88
CA ARG A 405 16.27 -3.35 14.38
C ARG A 405 17.22 -3.45 13.20
N GLY A 406 18.49 -3.16 13.45
CA GLY A 406 19.52 -3.01 12.43
C GLY A 406 20.77 -2.39 13.02
N VAL A 407 21.61 -1.83 12.16
CA VAL A 407 22.72 -0.96 12.56
C VAL A 407 22.47 0.40 11.94
N PHE A 408 22.15 1.38 12.77
CA PHE A 408 21.83 2.73 12.35
C PHE A 408 22.98 3.66 12.68
N PHE A 409 23.54 4.35 11.68
CA PHE A 409 24.59 5.33 11.86
C PHE A 409 24.01 6.75 11.73
N TRP A 410 23.84 7.41 12.87
CA TRP A 410 23.26 8.74 13.01
C TRP A 410 24.33 9.81 13.12
N ILE A 411 24.08 10.96 12.48
CA ILE A 411 24.74 12.22 12.76
C ILE A 411 23.71 13.30 13.08
N PHE A 412 24.09 14.26 13.92
CA PHE A 412 23.21 15.32 14.41
C PHE A 412 23.86 16.69 14.22
N ALA A 413 23.03 17.70 13.96
CA ALA A 413 23.47 19.08 13.75
C ALA A 413 24.13 19.73 14.99
N ASN A 414 24.00 19.13 16.17
CA ASN A 414 24.67 19.57 17.40
C ASN A 414 26.12 19.06 17.55
N GLY A 415 26.70 18.47 16.51
CA GLY A 415 28.07 17.96 16.53
C GLY A 415 28.23 16.62 17.26
N SER A 416 27.20 15.76 17.20
CA SER A 416 27.27 14.40 17.78
C SER A 416 26.92 13.32 16.75
N TYR A 417 27.41 12.11 16.99
CA TYR A 417 27.03 10.91 16.25
C TYR A 417 26.60 9.80 17.21
N ARG A 418 25.74 8.90 16.73
CA ARG A 418 25.33 7.69 17.46
C ARG A 418 25.30 6.50 16.50
N VAL A 419 25.55 5.32 17.04
CA VAL A 419 25.29 4.05 16.37
C VAL A 419 24.33 3.25 17.22
N THR A 420 23.17 2.89 16.68
CA THR A 420 22.11 2.21 17.44
C THR A 420 21.75 0.85 16.84
N GLY A 421 21.18 -0.03 17.68
CA GLY A 421 20.68 -1.36 17.30
C GLY A 421 19.21 -1.40 16.89
N ASP A 422 18.51 -0.28 17.06
CA ASP A 422 17.09 -0.10 16.82
C ASP A 422 16.78 1.32 16.33
N LEU A 423 15.69 1.46 15.59
CA LEU A 423 15.26 2.72 15.01
C LEU A 423 14.90 3.76 16.08
N ALA A 424 14.30 3.32 17.20
CA ALA A 424 13.93 4.19 18.31
C ALA A 424 15.15 4.72 19.09
N GLY A 425 16.34 4.17 18.84
CA GLY A 425 17.59 4.60 19.43
C GLY A 425 17.73 4.26 20.91
N TRP A 426 17.07 3.21 21.39
CA TRP A 426 17.14 2.76 22.79
C TRP A 426 18.39 1.94 23.08
N ILE A 427 18.87 1.20 22.09
CA ILE A 427 20.06 0.35 22.16
C ILE A 427 21.20 1.10 21.46
N THR A 428 22.15 1.61 22.23
CA THR A 428 23.32 2.31 21.69
C THR A 428 24.51 1.36 21.64
N TYR A 429 25.13 1.21 20.48
CA TYR A 429 26.38 0.47 20.29
C TYR A 429 27.61 1.34 20.53
N THR A 430 27.60 2.57 20.02
CA THR A 430 28.62 3.60 20.31
C THR A 430 28.03 4.99 20.07
N ALA A 431 28.66 6.02 20.64
CA ALA A 431 28.32 7.42 20.41
C ALA A 431 29.57 8.30 20.65
N GLY A 432 29.57 9.51 20.10
CA GLY A 432 30.66 10.45 20.31
C GLY A 432 30.39 11.82 19.69
N SER A 433 31.39 12.70 19.75
CA SER A 433 31.35 14.02 19.12
C SER A 433 31.95 13.98 17.73
N VAL A 434 31.48 14.86 16.85
CA VAL A 434 31.92 14.98 15.46
C VAL A 434 31.70 16.41 14.94
N GLU A 435 32.48 16.85 13.96
CA GLU A 435 32.33 18.17 13.33
C GLU A 435 31.19 18.17 12.30
N VAL A 436 29.95 18.08 12.78
CA VAL A 436 28.72 18.13 11.96
C VAL A 436 27.85 19.31 12.40
N THR A 437 27.34 20.06 11.42
CA THR A 437 26.36 21.13 11.61
C THR A 437 25.25 21.01 10.57
N ALA A 438 24.18 21.78 10.73
CA ALA A 438 23.12 21.86 9.73
C ALA A 438 23.58 22.66 8.49
N LYS A 439 22.89 22.45 7.37
CA LYS A 439 23.09 23.14 6.10
C LYS A 439 24.47 22.92 5.45
N MET A 440 25.04 21.74 5.67
CA MET A 440 26.29 21.29 5.07
C MET A 440 26.11 19.86 4.58
N TRP A 441 26.75 19.53 3.45
CA TRP A 441 26.79 18.18 2.90
C TRP A 441 27.87 17.34 3.56
N TYR A 442 27.55 16.07 3.81
CA TYR A 442 28.46 15.09 4.37
C TYR A 442 28.29 13.73 3.69
N THR A 443 29.38 13.04 3.41
CA THR A 443 29.33 11.65 2.94
C THR A 443 29.41 10.70 4.14
N LEU A 444 28.34 9.96 4.39
CA LEU A 444 28.34 8.88 5.37
C LEU A 444 28.74 7.56 4.71
N THR A 445 29.53 6.74 5.40
CA THR A 445 29.75 5.35 5.00
C THR A 445 29.60 4.42 6.20
N LEU A 446 28.73 3.42 6.07
CA LEU A 446 28.52 2.35 7.05
C LEU A 446 28.96 1.02 6.45
N LYS A 447 29.87 0.32 7.12
CA LYS A 447 30.28 -1.04 6.78
C LYS A 447 29.84 -2.00 7.86
N ILE A 448 29.20 -3.09 7.49
CA ILE A 448 28.79 -4.17 8.39
C ILE A 448 29.35 -5.48 7.82
N LYS A 449 30.17 -6.18 8.60
CA LYS A 449 30.81 -7.44 8.22
C LYS A 449 30.79 -8.42 9.39
N GLY A 450 30.11 -9.54 9.22
CA GLY A 450 29.90 -10.52 10.28
C GLY A 450 29.21 -9.89 11.50
N SER A 451 29.88 -9.94 12.66
CA SER A 451 29.39 -9.36 13.92
C SER A 451 29.99 -7.99 14.24
N PHE A 452 30.64 -7.34 13.27
CA PHE A 452 31.30 -6.06 13.47
C PHE A 452 30.83 -5.06 12.44
N SER A 453 30.95 -3.80 12.79
CA SER A 453 30.65 -2.70 11.88
C SER A 453 31.76 -1.64 11.95
N SER A 454 31.80 -0.71 11.00
CA SER A 454 32.68 0.47 11.00
C SER A 454 31.99 1.63 10.29
N GLY A 455 32.29 2.86 10.68
CA GLY A 455 31.65 4.07 10.13
C GLY A 455 32.65 5.15 9.77
N MET A 456 32.37 5.87 8.69
CA MET A 456 33.21 6.95 8.16
C MET A 456 32.36 8.19 7.86
N LEU A 457 32.96 9.36 8.03
CA LEU A 457 32.42 10.65 7.65
C LEU A 457 33.42 11.35 6.72
N ASN A 458 33.00 11.72 5.52
CA ASN A 458 33.84 12.35 4.50
C ASN A 458 35.14 11.55 4.25
N GLY A 459 35.01 10.22 4.17
CA GLY A 459 36.14 9.31 3.97
C GLY A 459 37.06 9.10 5.20
N LYS A 460 36.83 9.79 6.32
CA LYS A 460 37.61 9.62 7.56
C LYS A 460 36.89 8.67 8.53
N PRO A 461 37.57 7.67 9.11
CA PRO A 461 36.95 6.79 10.11
C PRO A 461 36.48 7.56 11.34
N LEU A 462 35.23 7.35 11.77
CA LEU A 462 34.69 7.83 13.05
C LEU A 462 34.75 6.75 14.13
N TRP A 463 34.53 5.50 13.75
CA TRP A 463 34.61 4.35 14.64
C TRP A 463 34.89 3.07 13.84
N THR A 464 35.52 2.10 14.48
CA THR A 464 35.93 0.84 13.86
C THR A 464 35.66 -0.36 14.75
N ASN A 465 35.30 -1.49 14.14
CA ASN A 465 35.10 -2.78 14.82
C ASN A 465 34.14 -2.75 16.02
N VAL A 466 33.06 -1.97 15.94
CA VAL A 466 32.00 -2.02 16.98
C VAL A 466 31.13 -3.24 16.74
N ARG A 467 30.89 -4.00 17.81
CA ARG A 467 30.19 -5.29 17.76
C ARG A 467 28.67 -5.10 17.60
N VAL A 468 28.09 -5.80 16.62
CA VAL A 468 26.67 -5.77 16.25
C VAL A 468 26.17 -7.20 16.04
N ASN A 469 25.48 -7.77 17.03
CA ASN A 469 25.14 -9.20 17.04
C ASN A 469 23.75 -9.52 16.47
N TYR A 470 22.88 -8.52 16.29
CA TYR A 470 21.50 -8.71 15.83
C TYR A 470 20.97 -7.42 15.21
N PRO A 471 20.18 -7.49 14.13
CA PRO A 471 19.87 -8.68 13.32
C PRO A 471 21.05 -9.10 12.42
N LYS A 472 20.95 -10.28 11.80
CA LYS A 472 22.00 -10.85 10.94
C LYS A 472 21.89 -10.43 9.47
N ASN A 473 20.69 -10.05 9.05
CA ASN A 473 20.36 -9.67 7.68
C ASN A 473 19.19 -8.67 7.68
N GLY A 474 18.99 -8.01 6.55
CA GLY A 474 17.89 -7.09 6.31
C GLY A 474 18.25 -6.03 5.27
N TRP A 475 17.32 -5.11 5.01
CA TRP A 475 17.50 -4.07 4.00
C TRP A 475 18.56 -3.02 4.37
N ALA A 476 18.98 -2.24 3.37
CA ALA A 476 19.58 -0.92 3.59
C ALA A 476 18.48 0.13 3.81
N ALA A 477 18.83 1.26 4.43
CA ALA A 477 17.88 2.35 4.65
C ALA A 477 18.57 3.71 4.80
N ILE A 478 17.77 4.75 4.57
CA ILE A 478 18.07 6.16 4.86
C ILE A 478 16.93 6.75 5.70
N GLY A 479 17.20 7.81 6.46
CA GLY A 479 16.12 8.49 7.18
C GLY A 479 16.54 9.65 8.06
N THR A 480 15.56 10.24 8.74
CA THR A 480 15.71 11.44 9.58
C THR A 480 15.30 11.18 11.02
N HIS A 481 15.92 11.90 11.96
CA HIS A 481 15.66 11.77 13.39
C HIS A 481 14.23 12.14 13.80
N SER A 482 13.56 13.03 13.07
CA SER A 482 12.17 13.41 13.28
C SER A 482 11.51 13.72 11.94
N PHE A 483 10.22 14.04 11.93
CA PHE A 483 9.56 14.65 10.78
C PHE A 483 10.13 16.05 10.53
N GLY A 484 11.25 16.12 9.81
CA GLY A 484 11.99 17.33 9.50
C GLY A 484 12.76 17.15 8.21
N PHE A 485 12.96 18.26 7.50
CA PHE A 485 13.57 18.24 6.18
C PHE A 485 15.03 17.79 6.22
N ALA A 486 15.38 16.93 5.27
CA ALA A 486 16.74 16.52 4.98
C ALA A 486 16.84 16.02 3.53
N GLN A 487 18.00 16.17 2.92
CA GLN A 487 18.29 15.69 1.57
C GLN A 487 19.33 14.58 1.60
N PHE A 488 19.24 13.69 0.62
CA PHE A 488 20.08 12.53 0.40
C PHE A 488 20.53 12.53 -1.05
N ASP A 489 21.79 12.18 -1.29
CA ASP A 489 22.36 12.14 -2.63
C ASP A 489 23.40 11.02 -2.77
N ASN A 490 23.73 10.65 -4.01
CA ASN A 490 24.76 9.67 -4.37
C ASN A 490 24.66 8.37 -3.56
N PHE A 491 23.46 7.80 -3.43
CA PHE A 491 23.25 6.56 -2.70
C PHE A 491 23.99 5.41 -3.38
N HIS A 492 24.71 4.61 -2.58
CA HIS A 492 25.43 3.43 -3.04
C HIS A 492 25.42 2.34 -1.98
N VAL A 493 25.06 1.13 -2.39
CA VAL A 493 25.18 -0.07 -1.56
C VAL A 493 25.93 -1.18 -2.31
N GLU A 494 26.87 -1.80 -1.61
CA GLU A 494 27.52 -3.06 -1.99
C GLU A 494 27.18 -4.08 -0.90
N ALA A 495 26.63 -5.25 -1.24
CA ALA A 495 26.19 -6.23 -0.26
C ALA A 495 26.49 -7.68 -0.68
N THR A 496 26.42 -8.59 0.28
CA THR A 496 26.42 -10.04 0.06
C THR A 496 25.24 -10.68 0.76
N SER A 497 24.62 -11.67 0.11
CA SER A 497 23.59 -12.50 0.72
C SER A 497 24.21 -13.68 1.47
N SER A 498 23.59 -14.08 2.58
CA SER A 498 24.01 -15.26 3.38
C SER A 498 23.48 -16.57 2.83
#